data_AF-A0A0T9Y828-F1
#
_entry.id   AF-A0A0T9Y828-F1
#
_cell.length_a   1.000
_cell.length_b   1.000
_cell.length_c   1.000
_cell.angle_alpha   90.00
_cell.angle_beta   90.00
_cell.angle_gamma   90.00
#
_symmetry.space_group_name_H-M   'P 1'
#
loop_
_entity.id
_entity.type
_entity.pdbx_description
1 polymer ?
#
loop_
_entity_poly.entity_id
_entity_poly.type
_entity_poly.pdbx_seq_one_letter_code
_entity_poly.pdbx_strand_id
1 'polypeptide(L)'
;MDAPDLVAVSVTELSHASVEVRDGYLRNQGDREAVWIDLIGKLVPATSVAQGRLLVAAAISFIEDVARTWHLTRYAGVADEISGLALAILTSGAGNLLRA
;
A
#
# COMPACT_ATOMS: atom_id res chain seq x y z
N MET A 1 2.40 -21.73 11.58
CA MET A 1 2.99 -21.92 10.25
C MET A 1 3.53 -20.57 9.87
N ASP A 2 4.85 -20.38 9.95
CA ASP A 2 5.50 -19.11 9.65
C ASP A 2 5.31 -18.84 8.15
N ALA A 3 4.27 -18.10 7.81
CA ALA A 3 4.17 -17.55 6.47
C ALA A 3 5.41 -16.68 6.29
N PRO A 4 6.23 -16.91 5.26
CA PRO A 4 7.38 -16.06 5.01
C PRO A 4 6.90 -14.61 4.94
N ASP A 5 7.63 -13.69 5.58
CA ASP A 5 7.38 -12.26 5.43
C ASP A 5 7.63 -11.90 3.97
N LEU A 6 6.57 -11.95 3.16
CA LEU A 6 6.63 -11.74 1.72
C LEU A 6 7.09 -10.32 1.39
N VAL A 7 6.88 -9.35 2.31
CA VAL A 7 7.41 -7.99 2.16
C VAL A 7 8.92 -8.01 2.33
N ALA A 8 9.43 -8.65 3.39
CA ALA A 8 10.88 -8.79 3.58
C ALA A 8 11.54 -9.50 2.39
N VAL A 9 10.98 -10.62 1.91
CA VAL A 9 11.49 -11.37 0.76
C VAL A 9 11.47 -10.52 -0.52
N SER A 10 10.39 -9.78 -0.78
CA SER A 10 10.29 -8.93 -1.97
C SER A 10 11.26 -7.75 -1.94
N VAL A 11 11.70 -7.32 -0.76
CA VAL A 11 12.69 -6.24 -0.60
C VAL A 11 14.12 -6.75 -0.69
N THR A 12 14.44 -7.90 -0.07
CA THR A 12 15.83 -8.39 0.01
C THR A 12 16.23 -9.30 -1.15
N GLU A 13 15.31 -10.14 -1.63
CA GLU A 13 15.63 -11.22 -2.58
C GLU A 13 15.29 -10.87 -4.04
N LEU A 14 14.38 -9.91 -4.28
CA LEU A 14 13.94 -9.56 -5.63
C LEU A 14 15.07 -9.02 -6.52
N SER A 15 16.05 -8.33 -5.92
CA SER A 15 17.25 -7.85 -6.61
C SER A 15 18.12 -9.00 -7.13
N HIS A 16 18.06 -10.15 -6.47
CA HIS A 16 18.76 -11.39 -6.81
C HIS A 16 17.93 -12.34 -7.66
N ALA A 17 16.63 -12.06 -7.84
CA ALA A 17 15.75 -12.85 -8.69
C ALA A 17 16.09 -12.72 -10.18
N SER A 18 15.64 -13.71 -10.96
CA SER A 18 15.76 -13.63 -12.43
C SER A 18 15.00 -12.41 -12.97
N VAL A 19 15.41 -11.94 -14.15
CA VAL A 19 14.75 -10.81 -14.83
C VAL A 19 13.26 -11.08 -15.02
N GLU A 20 12.89 -12.29 -15.44
CA GLU A 20 11.51 -12.71 -15.63
C GLU A 20 10.67 -12.58 -14.36
N VAL A 21 11.20 -13.04 -13.21
CA VAL A 21 10.51 -12.94 -11.92
C VAL A 21 10.37 -11.48 -11.50
N ARG A 22 11.41 -10.67 -11.67
CA ARG A 22 11.36 -9.25 -11.34
C ARG A 22 10.35 -8.48 -12.21
N ASP A 23 10.31 -8.76 -13.51
CA ASP A 23 9.34 -8.14 -14.42
C ASP A 23 7.91 -8.57 -14.08
N GLY A 24 7.69 -9.84 -13.75
CA GLY A 24 6.40 -10.34 -13.29
C GLY A 24 5.94 -9.64 -12.00
N TYR A 25 6.85 -9.48 -11.04
CA TYR A 25 6.57 -8.77 -9.80
C TYR A 25 6.21 -7.30 -10.03
N LEU A 26 6.97 -6.58 -10.85
CA LEU A 26 6.71 -5.16 -11.16
C LEU A 26 5.38 -4.98 -11.91
N ARG A 27 5.02 -5.89 -12.82
CA ARG A 27 3.69 -5.88 -13.46
C ARG A 27 2.58 -6.08 -12.44
N ASN A 28 2.69 -7.10 -11.58
CA ASN A 28 1.69 -7.37 -10.54
C ASN A 28 1.55 -6.19 -9.57
N GLN A 29 2.64 -5.49 -9.25
CA GLN A 29 2.59 -4.26 -8.47
C GLN A 29 1.80 -3.16 -9.17
N GLY A 30 2.11 -2.89 -10.44
CA GLY A 30 1.39 -1.90 -11.24
C GLY A 30 -0.11 -2.21 -11.38
N ASP A 31 -0.46 -3.48 -11.60
CA ASP A 31 -1.85 -3.92 -11.68
C ASP A 31 -2.59 -3.71 -10.35
N ARG A 32 -1.94 -4.05 -9.23
CA ARG A 32 -2.49 -3.83 -7.88
C ARG A 32 -2.70 -2.34 -7.61
N GLU A 33 -1.74 -1.49 -7.93
CA GLU A 33 -1.86 -0.03 -7.77
C GLU A 33 -3.01 0.53 -8.62
N ALA A 34 -3.15 0.07 -9.86
CA ALA A 34 -4.23 0.50 -10.75
C ALA A 34 -5.62 0.18 -10.17
N VAL A 35 -5.79 -1.01 -9.59
CA VAL A 35 -7.03 -1.40 -8.90
C VAL A 35 -7.33 -0.45 -7.74
N TRP A 36 -6.35 -0.13 -6.91
CA TRP A 36 -6.56 0.78 -5.78
C TRP A 36 -6.90 2.21 -6.22
N ILE A 37 -6.24 2.71 -7.27
CA ILE A 37 -6.54 4.04 -7.82
C ILE A 37 -7.99 4.11 -8.33
N ASP A 38 -8.45 3.09 -9.04
CA ASP A 38 -9.83 2.98 -9.51
C ASP A 38 -10.84 2.93 -8.35
N LEU A 39 -10.56 2.13 -7.32
CA LEU A 39 -11.42 2.04 -6.13
C LEU A 39 -11.52 3.36 -5.37
N ILE A 40 -10.42 4.09 -5.20
CA ILE A 40 -10.44 5.42 -4.55
C ILE A 40 -11.23 6.41 -5.41
N GLY A 41 -11.04 6.41 -6.73
CA GLY A 41 -11.81 7.26 -7.64
C GLY A 41 -13.32 6.99 -7.56
N LYS A 42 -13.72 5.74 -7.30
CA LYS A 42 -15.12 5.36 -7.06
C LYS A 42 -15.62 5.81 -5.69
N LEU A 43 -14.79 5.71 -4.65
CA LEU A 43 -15.15 6.06 -3.27
C LEU A 43 -15.18 7.58 -3.03
N VAL A 44 -14.26 8.31 -3.66
CA VAL A 44 -14.09 9.77 -3.57
C VAL A 44 -13.99 10.33 -4.99
N PRO A 45 -15.13 10.60 -5.68
CA PRO A 45 -15.14 11.00 -7.09
C PRO A 45 -14.35 12.26 -7.45
N ALA A 46 -14.05 13.11 -6.47
CA ALA A 46 -13.22 14.30 -6.65
C ALA A 46 -11.71 13.99 -6.74
N THR A 47 -11.30 12.76 -6.42
CA THR A 47 -9.90 12.35 -6.49
C THR A 47 -9.47 12.18 -7.95
N SER A 48 -8.58 13.05 -8.41
CA SER A 48 -7.94 12.89 -9.72
C SER A 48 -7.03 11.65 -9.74
N VAL A 49 -6.75 11.12 -10.93
CA VAL A 49 -5.82 9.99 -11.11
C VAL A 49 -4.44 10.28 -10.50
N ALA A 50 -3.94 11.50 -10.62
CA ALA A 50 -2.65 11.90 -10.05
C ALA A 50 -2.67 11.88 -8.52
N GLN A 51 -3.76 12.37 -7.90
CA GLN A 51 -3.95 12.27 -6.45
C GLN A 51 -4.09 10.81 -6.02
N GLY A 52 -4.86 10.00 -6.74
CA GLY A 52 -5.01 8.57 -6.46
C GLY A 52 -3.65 7.86 -6.43
N ARG A 53 -2.78 8.10 -7.42
CA ARG A 53 -1.41 7.56 -7.45
C ARG A 53 -0.61 7.96 -6.20
N LEU A 54 -0.66 9.23 -5.81
CA LEU A 54 0.04 9.72 -4.64
C LEU A 54 -0.46 9.04 -3.35
N LEU A 55 -1.77 8.94 -3.18
CA LEU A 55 -2.39 8.37 -1.99
C LEU A 55 -2.14 6.86 -1.88
N VAL A 56 -2.21 6.13 -2.99
CA VAL A 56 -1.91 4.70 -3.04
C VAL A 56 -0.44 4.44 -2.73
N ALA A 57 0.48 5.20 -3.35
CA ALA A 57 1.91 5.08 -3.05
C ALA A 57 2.20 5.37 -1.57
N ALA A 58 1.61 6.42 -1.00
CA ALA A 58 1.78 6.76 0.41
C ALA A 58 1.26 5.66 1.36
N ALA A 59 0.09 5.08 1.07
CA ALA A 59 -0.47 4.00 1.88
C ALA A 59 0.36 2.71 1.79
N ILE A 60 0.86 2.36 0.59
CA ILE A 60 1.72 1.19 0.40
C ILE A 60 3.03 1.36 1.16
N SER A 61 3.70 2.51 1.02
CA SER A 61 4.94 2.78 1.75
C SER A 61 4.73 2.72 3.26
N PHE A 62 3.63 3.27 3.78
CA PHE A 62 3.31 3.16 5.21
C PHE A 62 3.13 1.70 5.66
N ILE A 63 2.38 0.89 4.91
CA ILE A 63 2.15 -0.53 5.22
C ILE A 63 3.48 -1.31 5.20
N GLU A 64 4.31 -1.07 4.18
CA GLU A 64 5.62 -1.72 4.03
C GLU A 64 6.60 -1.29 5.13
N ASP A 65 6.59 -0.03 5.57
CA ASP A 65 7.41 0.45 6.68
C ASP A 65 7.05 -0.24 7.99
N VAL A 66 5.75 -0.39 8.27
CA VAL A 66 5.29 -1.08 9.49
C VAL A 66 5.58 -2.57 9.42
N ALA A 67 5.34 -3.22 8.28
CA ALA A 67 5.67 -4.64 8.09
C ALA A 67 7.16 -4.94 8.34
N ARG A 68 8.04 -4.03 7.94
CA ARG A 68 9.51 -4.14 8.15
C ARG A 68 9.95 -3.78 9.57
N THR A 69 9.06 -3.29 10.42
CA THR A 69 9.37 -2.88 11.79
C THR A 69 8.97 -3.96 12.78
N TRP A 70 9.90 -4.89 13.04
CA TRP A 70 9.68 -6.16 13.77
C TRP A 70 8.93 -6.05 15.11
N HIS A 71 9.06 -4.95 15.84
CA HIS A 71 8.42 -4.78 17.15
C HIS A 71 6.97 -4.29 17.03
N LEU A 72 6.62 -3.62 15.93
CA LEU A 72 5.24 -3.21 15.66
C LEU A 72 4.37 -4.43 15.31
N THR A 73 4.90 -5.36 14.51
CA THR A 73 4.17 -6.58 14.10
C THR A 73 3.91 -7.58 15.22
N ARG A 74 4.55 -7.41 16.40
CA ARG A 74 4.30 -8.23 17.60
C ARG A 74 3.16 -7.70 18.48
N TYR A 75 2.68 -6.50 18.24
CA TYR A 75 1.62 -5.89 19.03
C TYR A 75 0.24 -6.38 18.56
N ALA A 76 -0.58 -6.87 19.50
CA ALA A 76 -1.94 -7.30 19.19
C ALA A 76 -2.79 -6.09 18.79
N GLY A 77 -3.52 -6.20 17.66
CA GLY A 77 -4.33 -5.10 17.12
C GLY A 77 -3.59 -4.15 16.17
N VAL A 78 -2.28 -4.33 15.98
CA VAL A 78 -1.51 -3.49 15.03
C VAL A 78 -2.08 -3.55 13.61
N ALA A 79 -2.62 -4.69 13.19
CA ALA A 79 -3.23 -4.85 11.87
C ALA A 79 -4.46 -3.95 11.70
N ASP A 80 -5.29 -3.80 12.74
CA ASP A 80 -6.47 -2.95 12.70
C ASP A 80 -6.07 -1.46 12.69
N GLU A 81 -5.06 -1.10 13.49
CA GLU A 81 -4.50 0.26 13.52
C GLU A 81 -3.87 0.66 12.18
N ILE A 82 -3.03 -0.19 11.59
CA ILE A 82 -2.45 0.02 10.25
C ILE A 82 -3.55 0.17 9.21
N SER A 83 -4.56 -0.69 9.25
CA SER A 83 -5.68 -0.66 8.31
C SER A 83 -6.45 0.66 8.41
N GLY A 84 -6.71 1.13 9.64
CA GLY A 84 -7.36 2.42 9.88
C GLY A 84 -6.54 3.61 9.36
N LEU A 85 -5.24 3.62 9.62
CA LEU A 85 -4.33 4.68 9.16
C LEU A 85 -4.15 4.66 7.64
N ALA A 86 -3.99 3.49 7.03
CA ALA A 86 -3.92 3.34 5.58
C ALA A 86 -5.21 3.84 4.91
N LEU A 87 -6.38 3.50 5.47
CA LEU A 87 -7.66 4.01 4.99
C LEU A 87 -7.73 5.54 5.10
N ALA A 88 -7.30 6.11 6.23
CA ALA A 88 -7.26 7.55 6.42
C ALA A 88 -6.36 8.26 5.39
N ILE A 89 -5.21 7.68 5.04
CA ILE A 89 -4.35 8.17 3.95
C ILE A 89 -5.12 8.14 2.63
N LEU A 90 -5.68 6.99 2.26
CA LEU A 90 -6.38 6.77 0.99
C LEU A 90 -7.59 7.70 0.80
N THR A 91 -8.24 8.13 1.88
CA THR A 91 -9.41 9.02 1.84
C THR A 91 -9.10 10.46 2.24
N SER A 92 -7.84 10.82 2.50
CA SER A 92 -7.46 12.14 3.02
C SER A 92 -7.88 13.32 2.12
N GLY A 93 -8.02 13.09 0.81
CA GLY A 93 -8.56 14.07 -0.15
C GLY A 93 -10.04 14.44 0.08
N ALA A 94 -10.82 13.58 0.75
CA ALA A 94 -12.22 13.85 1.08
C ALA A 94 -12.37 14.88 2.22
N GLY A 95 -11.36 15.01 3.10
CA GLY A 95 -11.38 15.95 4.22
C GLY A 95 -11.32 17.43 3.81
N ASN A 96 -10.78 17.73 2.62
CA ASN A 96 -10.74 19.09 2.08
C ASN A 96 -12.10 19.55 1.51
N LEU A 97 -13.02 18.62 1.20
CA LEU A 97 -14.38 18.95 0.73
C LEU A 97 -15.35 19.27 1.87
N LEU A 98 -15.02 18.90 3.11
CA LEU A 98 -15.82 19.23 4.30
C LEU A 98 -15.42 20.57 4.93
N ARG A 99 -14.42 21.26 4.36
CA ARG A 99 -13.89 22.55 4.83
C ARG A 99 -14.02 23.69 3.81
N ALA A 100 -14.64 23.45 2.66
CA ALA A 100 -14.90 24.43 1.60
C ALA A 100 -16.41 24.61 1.42
#